data_AF-D1AH80-F1
#
_entry.id   AF-D1AH80-F1
#
_cell.length_a   1.000
_cell.length_b   1.000
_cell.length_c   1.000
_cell.angle_alpha   90.00
_cell.angle_beta   90.00
_cell.angle_gamma   90.00
#
_symmetry.space_group_name_H-M   'P 1'
#
loop_
_entity.id
_entity.type
_entity.pdbx_description
1 polymer ?
#
loop_
_entity_poly.entity_id
_entity_poly.type
_entity_poly.pdbx_seq_one_letter_code
_entity_poly.pdbx_strand_id
1 'polypeptide(L)' 'MKNNYRKSKEYIIFRNTLWRKDLTIKEFSKKIGMSRQNIYLAFQNNTKATIEKILTEVLSL' A
#
# COMPACT_ATOMS: atom_id res chain seq x y z
N MET A 1 -0.31 21.75 -0.89
CA MET A 1 -1.54 20.91 -0.78
C MET A 1 -1.14 19.53 -0.28
N LYS A 2 -1.72 19.04 0.83
CA LYS A 2 -1.52 17.64 1.23
C LYS A 2 -2.14 16.75 0.16
N ASN A 3 -1.33 15.93 -0.49
CA ASN A 3 -1.83 15.00 -1.49
C ASN A 3 -2.79 14.02 -0.81
N ASN A 4 -4.06 13.97 -1.24
CA ASN A 4 -5.03 13.05 -0.65
C ASN A 4 -4.81 11.66 -1.25
N TYR A 5 -3.74 11.00 -0.81
CA TYR A 5 -3.31 9.70 -1.33
C TYR A 5 -4.39 8.63 -1.25
N ARG A 6 -5.38 8.80 -0.36
CA ARG A 6 -6.53 7.88 -0.26
C ARG A 6 -7.39 7.86 -1.51
N LYS A 7 -7.36 8.92 -2.33
CA LYS A 7 -8.04 9.02 -3.62
C LYS A 7 -7.14 8.62 -4.80
N SER A 8 -5.87 8.29 -4.56
CA SER A 8 -4.97 7.86 -5.64
C SER A 8 -5.38 6.48 -6.17
N LYS A 9 -5.20 6.27 -7.47
CA LYS A 9 -5.54 5.01 -8.14
C LYS A 9 -4.76 3.84 -7.53
N GLU A 10 -3.49 4.06 -7.23
CA GLU A 10 -2.58 3.07 -6.64
C GLU A 10 -3.03 2.65 -5.24
N TYR A 11 -3.44 3.62 -4.40
CA TYR A 11 -3.92 3.31 -3.06
C TYR A 11 -5.25 2.55 -3.10
N ILE A 12 -6.15 2.91 -4.02
CA ILE A 12 -7.42 2.20 -4.23
C ILE A 12 -7.15 0.75 -4.67
N ILE A 13 -6.25 0.54 -5.64
CA ILE A 13 -5.84 -0.79 -6.08
C ILE A 13 -5.29 -1.59 -4.90
N PHE A 14 -4.33 -1.03 -4.15
CA PHE A 14 -3.75 -1.67 -2.97
C PHE A 14 -4.81 -2.09 -1.94
N ARG A 15 -5.74 -1.20 -1.59
CA ARG A 15 -6.81 -1.48 -0.62
C ARG A 15 -7.77 -2.55 -1.12
N ASN A 16 -8.16 -2.51 -2.39
CA ASN A 16 -9.05 -3.48 -2.99
C ASN A 16 -8.39 -4.87 -3.08
N THR A 17 -7.11 -4.94 -3.43
CA THR A 17 -6.37 -6.21 -3.47
C THR A 17 -6.26 -6.83 -2.07
N LEU A 18 -5.95 -6.03 -1.05
CA LEU A 18 -5.95 -6.51 0.34
C LEU A 18 -7.32 -7.06 0.75
N TRP A 19 -8.39 -6.33 0.46
CA TRP A 19 -9.75 -6.75 0.80
C TRP A 19 -10.15 -8.06 0.10
N ARG A 20 -9.82 -8.22 -1.18
CA ARG A 20 -10.06 -9.48 -1.93
C ARG A 20 -9.30 -10.69 -1.37
N LYS A 21 -8.18 -10.45 -0.68
CA LYS A 21 -7.35 -11.48 -0.06
C LYS A 21 -7.67 -11.69 1.44
N ASP A 22 -8.70 -11.02 1.95
CA ASP A 22 -9.05 -10.99 3.38
C ASP A 22 -7.86 -10.61 4.29
N LEU A 23 -7.05 -9.66 3.83
CA LEU A 23 -5.87 -9.18 4.56
C LEU A 23 -6.07 -7.76 5.06
N THR A 24 -5.69 -7.52 6.30
CA THR A 24 -5.53 -6.17 6.83
C THR A 24 -4.18 -5.57 6.41
N ILE A 25 -4.09 -4.23 6.41
CA ILE A 25 -2.80 -3.54 6.21
C ILE A 25 -1.79 -3.96 7.29
N LYS A 26 -2.24 -4.28 8.50
CA LYS A 26 -1.37 -4.76 9.60
C LYS A 26 -0.74 -6.11 9.27
N GLU A 27 -1.52 -7.07 8.79
CA GLU A 27 -1.00 -8.39 8.40
C GLU A 27 -0.07 -8.29 7.20
N PHE A 28 -0.48 -7.53 6.18
CA PHE A 28 0.37 -7.25 5.03
C PHE A 28 1.71 -6.63 5.45
N SER A 29 1.67 -5.58 6.29
CA SER A 29 2.87 -4.89 6.79
C SER A 29 3.85 -5.84 7.49
N LYS A 30 3.34 -6.83 8.23
CA LYS A 30 4.17 -7.86 8.87
C LYS A 30 4.77 -8.83 7.85
N LYS A 31 3.99 -9.27 6.86
CA LYS A 31 4.44 -10.20 5.79
C LYS A 31 5.59 -9.63 4.97
N ILE A 32 5.53 -8.35 4.62
CA ILE A 32 6.55 -7.70 3.77
C ILE A 32 7.68 -7.00 4.56
N GLY A 33 7.69 -7.13 5.90
CA GLY A 33 8.70 -6.50 6.76
C GLY A 33 8.73 -4.97 6.69
N MET A 34 7.61 -4.32 6.37
CA MET A 34 7.52 -2.87 6.22
C MET A 34 6.50 -2.29 7.20
N SER A 35 6.83 -1.22 7.93
CA SER A 35 5.88 -0.60 8.87
C SER A 35 4.67 -0.01 8.14
N ARG A 36 3.50 -0.01 8.82
CA ARG A 36 2.28 0.65 8.30
C ARG A 36 2.50 2.13 7.98
N GLN A 37 3.30 2.81 8.80
CA GLN A 37 3.64 4.22 8.59
C GLN A 37 4.41 4.42 7.29
N ASN A 38 5.39 3.55 6.99
CA ASN A 38 6.16 3.64 5.75
C ASN A 38 5.29 3.38 4.51
N ILE A 39 4.34 2.45 4.60
CA ILE A 39 3.33 2.22 3.55
C ILE A 39 2.54 3.52 3.32
N TYR A 40 1.98 4.12 4.37
CA TYR A 40 1.20 5.36 4.22
C TYR A 40 2.04 6.53 3.70
N LEU A 41 3.27 6.68 4.19
CA LEU A 41 4.20 7.71 3.74
C LEU A 41 4.56 7.53 2.26
N ALA A 42 4.74 6.29 1.78
CA ALA A 42 5.00 6.03 0.37
C ALA A 42 3.85 6.56 -0.52
N PHE A 43 2.59 6.26 -0.16
CA PHE A 43 1.43 6.79 -0.90
C PHE A 43 1.26 8.31 -0.72
N GLN A 44 1.46 8.83 0.50
CA GLN A 44 1.33 10.26 0.80
C GLN A 44 2.34 11.10 0.04
N ASN A 45 3.59 10.65 -0.04
CA ASN A 45 4.69 11.34 -0.70
C ASN A 45 4.83 10.95 -2.17
N ASN A 46 3.95 10.09 -2.70
CA ASN A 46 4.00 9.57 -4.06
C ASN A 46 5.37 8.95 -4.42
N THR A 47 5.95 8.18 -3.50
CA THR A 47 7.24 7.51 -3.69
C THR A 47 7.08 6.31 -4.63
N LYS A 48 7.12 6.57 -5.95
CA LYS A 48 6.80 5.61 -7.01
C LYS A 48 7.45 4.24 -6.83
N ALA A 49 8.77 4.17 -6.64
CA ALA A 49 9.49 2.91 -6.48
C ALA A 49 8.98 2.08 -5.28
N THR A 50 8.63 2.73 -4.17
CA THR A 50 8.09 2.05 -2.99
C THR A 50 6.64 1.62 -3.22
N ILE A 51 5.83 2.44 -3.90
CA ILE A 51 4.45 2.09 -4.27
C ILE A 51 4.43 0.88 -5.21
N GLU A 52 5.29 0.87 -6.24
CA GLU A 52 5.44 -0.25 -7.17
C GLU A 52 5.83 -1.53 -6.42
N LYS A 53 6.80 -1.46 -5.51
CA LYS A 53 7.15 -2.59 -4.65
C LYS A 53 5.95 -3.08 -3.84
N ILE A 54 5.22 -2.18 -3.15
CA ILE A 54 4.03 -2.54 -2.36
C ILE A 54 2.97 -3.24 -3.22
N LEU A 55 2.73 -2.75 -4.45
CA LEU A 55 1.76 -3.32 -5.36
C LEU A 55 2.20 -4.68 -5.91
N THR A 56 3.49 -4.86 -6.20
CA THR A 56 4.03 -6.17 -6.61
C THR A 56 3.87 -7.19 -5.49
N GLU A 57 4.25 -6.84 -4.26
CA GLU A 57 4.13 -7.73 -3.09
C GLU A 57 2.67 -8.09 -2.81
N VAL A 58 1.74 -7.12 -2.82
CA VAL A 58 0.32 -7.38 -2.51
C VAL A 58 -0.37 -8.23 -3.58
N LEU A 59 0.09 -8.18 -4.83
CA LEU A 59 -0.43 -9.03 -5.91
C LEU A 59 0.13 -10.46 -5.86
N SER A 60 1.33 -10.62 -5.27
CA SER A 60 2.05 -11.91 -5.22
C SER A 60 1.69 -12.77 -4.00
N LEU A 61 1.02 -12.20 -2.99
CA LEU A 61 0.47 -12.90 -1.81
C LEU A 61 -0.73 -13.78 -2.14
#